data_AF-A0A349A215-F1
#
_entry.id   AF-A0A349A215-F1
#
_cell.length_a   1.000
_cell.length_b   1.000
_cell.length_c   1.000
_cell.angle_alpha   90.00
_cell.angle_beta   90.00
_cell.angle_gamma   90.00
#
_symmetry.space_group_name_H-M   'P 1'
#
loop_
_entity.id
_entity.type
_entity.pdbx_description
1 polymer ?
#
loop_
_entity_poly.entity_id
_entity_poly.type
_entity_poly.pdbx_seq_one_letter_code
_entity_poly.pdbx_strand_id
1 'polypeptide(L)' 'MSAYVFDSHALLAFFQGEPGARTVEKILRQSRAESSDIFISLINLGEILYLA' A
#
# COMPACT_ATOMS: atom_id res chain seq x y z
N MET A 1 -0.95 -13.35 13.35
CA MET A 1 -1.26 -12.89 11.97
C MET A 1 -1.18 -11.37 11.99
N SER A 2 -0.24 -10.77 11.27
CA SER A 2 -0.22 -9.31 11.06
C SER A 2 -1.09 -8.97 9.86
N ALA A 3 -1.84 -7.87 9.97
CA ALA A 3 -2.63 -7.32 8.88
C ALA A 3 -2.24 -5.87 8.65
N TYR A 4 -2.15 -5.46 7.39
CA TYR A 4 -1.86 -4.09 7.00
C TYR A 4 -3.06 -3.49 6.27
N VAL A 5 -3.35 -2.22 6.54
CA VAL A 5 -4.32 -1.44 5.79
C VAL A 5 -3.57 -0.28 5.15
N PHE A 6 -3.61 -0.18 3.82
CA PHE A 6 -3.02 0.95 3.11
C PHE A 6 -4.05 2.05 2.89
N ASP A 7 -3.60 3.30 3.05
CA ASP A 7 -4.31 4.47 2.55
C ASP A 7 -3.88 4.80 1.11
N SER A 8 -4.57 5.77 0.51
CA SER A 8 -4.27 6.26 -0.83
C SER A 8 -2.88 6.87 -0.92
N HIS A 9 -2.48 7.67 0.08
CA HIS A 9 -1.18 8.34 0.12
C HIS A 9 -0.01 7.36 0.07
N ALA A 10 -0.03 6.28 0.87
CA ALA A 10 1.03 5.28 0.89
C ALA A 10 1.21 4.61 -0.48
N LEU A 11 0.10 4.22 -1.12
CA LEU A 11 0.17 3.55 -2.43
C LEU A 11 0.52 4.52 -3.56
N LEU A 12 0.02 5.75 -3.54
CA LEU A 12 0.42 6.79 -4.50
C LEU A 12 1.91 7.11 -4.39
N ALA A 13 2.43 7.27 -3.17
CA ALA A 13 3.86 7.50 -2.96
C ALA A 13 4.70 6.32 -3.48
N PHE A 14 4.21 5.08 -3.28
CA PHE A 14 4.85 3.88 -3.85
C PHE A 14 4.85 3.88 -5.38
N PHE A 15 3.72 4.17 -6.02
CA PHE A 15 3.61 4.19 -7.48
C PHE A 15 4.44 5.31 -8.13
N GLN A 16 4.55 6.47 -7.47
CA GLN A 16 5.25 7.64 -7.99
C GLN A 16 6.73 7.71 -7.60
N GLY A 17 7.22 6.76 -6.78
CA GLY A 17 8.62 6.74 -6.33
C GLY A 17 8.96 7.86 -5.34
N GLU A 18 7.97 8.38 -4.62
CA GLU A 18 8.11 9.44 -3.63
C GLU A 18 8.71 8.92 -2.30
N PRO A 19 9.11 9.82 -1.38
CA PRO A 19 9.50 9.43 -0.03
C PRO A 19 8.43 8.54 0.62
N GLY A 20 8.85 7.37 1.12
CA GLY A 20 7.93 6.36 1.66
C GLY A 20 7.71 5.15 0.75
N ALA A 21 8.01 5.24 -0.55
CA ALA A 21 7.88 4.12 -1.50
C ALA A 21 8.61 2.86 -1.04
N ARG A 22 9.86 3.00 -0.56
CA ARG A 22 10.66 1.86 -0.05
C ARG A 22 10.03 1.18 1.16
N THR A 23 9.33 1.94 2.00
CA THR A 23 8.64 1.40 3.18
C THR A 23 7.48 0.52 2.74
N VAL A 24 6.66 1.02 1.81
CA VAL A 24 5.54 0.27 1.24
C VAL A 24 6.03 -0.98 0.51
N GLU A 25 7.09 -0.87 -0.30
CA GLU A 25 7.71 -2.02 -0.96
C GLU A 25 8.15 -3.10 0.03
N LYS A 26 8.80 -2.70 1.14
CA LYS A 26 9.23 -3.63 2.18
C LYS A 26 8.04 -4.35 2.82
N ILE A 27 6.97 -3.63 3.15
CA ILE A 27 5.75 -4.22 3.75
C ILE A 27 5.09 -5.20 2.77
N LEU A 28 4.96 -4.85 1.49
CA LEU A 28 4.39 -5.73 0.47
C LEU A 28 5.21 -7.02 0.31
N ARG A 29 6.55 -6.90 0.25
CA ARG A 29 7.46 -8.05 0.16
C ARG A 29 7.39 -8.94 1.40
N GLN A 30 7.37 -8.34 2.58
CA GLN A 30 7.28 -9.07 3.85
C GLN A 30 5.93 -9.78 3.98
N SER A 31 4.83 -9.11 3.64
CA SER A 31 3.48 -9.67 3.70
C SER A 31 3.34 -10.87 2.76
N ARG A 32 3.96 -10.83 1.58
CA ARG A 32 4.02 -11.98 0.65
C ARG A 32 4.80 -13.16 1.22
N ALA A 33 5.86 -12.91 2.00
CA ALA A 33 6.67 -13.97 2.61
C ALA A 33 6.01 -14.57 3.86
N GLU A 34 5.35 -13.74 4.66
CA GLU A 34 4.75 -14.12 5.95
C GLU A 34 3.27 -14.49 5.84
N SER A 35 2.67 -14.40 4.64
CA SER A 35 1.23 -14.58 4.40
C SER A 35 0.37 -13.64 5.27
N SER A 36 0.83 -12.39 5.41
CA SER A 36 0.07 -11.33 6.07
C SER A 36 -1.03 -10.80 5.15
N ASP A 37 -2.20 -10.55 5.71
CA ASP A 37 -3.29 -9.95 4.95
C ASP A 37 -3.01 -8.46 4.67
N ILE A 38 -3.31 -8.03 3.45
CA ILE A 38 -3.22 -6.63 3.03
C ILE A 38 -4.61 -6.18 2.60
N PHE A 39 -5.05 -5.06 3.15
CA PHE A 39 -6.35 -4.47 2.89
C PHE A 39 -6.22 -3.06 2.33
N ILE A 40 -7.24 -2.67 1.57
CA ILE A 40 -7.49 -1.29 1.14
C ILE A 40 -8.98 -1.02 1.25
N SER A 41 -9.35 0.19 1.70
CA SER A 41 -10.73 0.67 1.64
C SER A 41 -11.12 0.99 0.20
N LEU A 42 -12.38 0.76 -0.16
CA LEU A 42 -12.93 1.15 -1.47
C LEU A 42 -12.76 2.66 -1.75
N ILE A 43 -12.83 3.50 -0.72
CA ILE A 43 -12.66 4.96 -0.86
C ILE A 43 -11.20 5.28 -1.24
N ASN A 44 -10.23 4.71 -0.52
CA ASN A 44 -8.81 4.89 -0.81
C ASN A 44 -8.44 4.35 -2.20
N LEU A 45 -9.06 3.23 -2.62
CA LEU A 45 -8.91 2.72 -3.97
C LEU A 45 -9.46 3.72 -5.01
N GLY A 46 -10.63 4.31 -4.73
CA GLY A 46 -11.22 5.35 -5.59
C GLY A 46 -10.31 6.58 -5.74
N GLU A 47 -9.70 7.03 -4.64
CA GLU A 47 -8.73 8.14 -4.67
C GLU A 47 -7.50 7.81 -5.52
N ILE A 48 -6.95 6.61 -5.38
CA ILE A 48 -5.84 6.14 -6.23
C ILE A 48 -6.25 6.16 -7.70
N LEU A 49 -7.40 5.57 -8.05
CA LEU A 49 -7.84 5.51 -9.44
C LEU A 49 -8.16 6.88 -10.05
N TYR A 50 -8.53 7.87 -9.22
CA TYR A 50 -8.80 9.22 -9.66
C TYR A 50 -7.52 10.07 -9.84
N LEU A 51 -6.48 9.80 -9.04
CA LEU A 51 -5.24 10.60 -9.00
C LEU A 51 -4.04 9.96 -9.72
N ALA A 52 -4.09 8.67 -10.02
CA ALA A 52 -2.99 7.91 -10.65
C ALA A 52 -2.84 8.19 -12.15
#